data_AF-T1HL54-F1
#
_entry.id   AF-T1HL54-F1
#
_cell.length_a   1.000
_cell.length_b   1.000
_cell.length_c   1.000
_cell.angle_alpha   90.00
_cell.angle_beta   90.00
_cell.angle_gamma   90.00
#
_symmetry.space_group_name_H-M   'P 1'
#
loop_
_entity.id
_entity.type
_entity.pdbx_description
1 polymer ?
#
loop_
_entity_poly.entity_id
_entity_poly.type
_entity_poly.pdbx_seq_one_letter_code
_entity_poly.pdbx_strand_id
1 'polypeptide(L)'
;WEVDTETYNETVSKAMRRNRFELLKKYCHCADNDNLIVNDRFAKLTPLLNLLNERFKKYAQMCKELCVDESMIPYYGRHGAKQFIRGKPIRYGYKMWCLCEPLGYLIKMLPYTGKDHDRPKEVGLGEHIVMKLVDCLPKNYPFKIYSDRFFGSISLANRLAEHGIGYTGTIMKNRLQKCPLMDDKEISKLERGVFDFRTDASSNCMIVAWNDNRIVHLISNCDGMEPVGSASRWAASEKRKVTIQQPHCIAQYNKFMGGVDRMDENISDCRISIRSKKWWWPLFIFFIDASTQNAWQYHRRNNPNSLDYLHFKRKIVQTYLRKYANLPAGGGRPKTSKEILSRTPEGVRFDEKDHWLTAAAKQGRCAICKKNTTKLCEKCKVRLHLNCFKSYHTTL
;
A
#
# COMPACT_ATOMS: atom_id res chain seq x y z
N TRP A 1 -0.25 -24.22 -14.91
CA TRP A 1 -0.73 -24.77 -16.18
C TRP A 1 -1.68 -25.85 -15.77
N GLU A 2 -2.89 -25.40 -15.48
CA GLU A 2 -3.97 -26.30 -15.17
C GLU A 2 -4.41 -26.95 -16.48
N VAL A 3 -4.77 -28.22 -16.46
CA VAL A 3 -5.25 -28.93 -17.66
C VAL A 3 -6.75 -29.18 -17.61
N ASP A 4 -7.33 -29.04 -16.41
CA ASP A 4 -8.76 -29.05 -16.18
C ASP A 4 -9.44 -27.93 -16.98
N THR A 5 -10.50 -28.29 -17.71
CA THR A 5 -11.18 -27.40 -18.65
C THR A 5 -11.85 -26.20 -17.99
N GLU A 6 -12.28 -26.32 -16.74
CA GLU A 6 -12.98 -25.24 -16.02
C GLU A 6 -12.01 -24.16 -15.52
N THR A 7 -10.75 -24.53 -15.30
CA THR A 7 -9.73 -23.69 -14.66
C THR A 7 -8.54 -23.40 -15.56
N TYR A 8 -8.48 -24.02 -16.74
CA TYR A 8 -7.52 -23.71 -17.79
C TYR A 8 -7.63 -22.26 -18.24
N ASN A 9 -6.51 -21.54 -18.17
CA ASN A 9 -6.43 -20.17 -18.66
C ASN A 9 -5.48 -20.08 -19.85
N GLU A 10 -6.03 -20.01 -21.06
CA GLU A 10 -5.29 -19.99 -22.32
C GLU A 10 -4.25 -18.85 -22.41
N THR A 11 -4.48 -17.70 -21.74
CA THR A 11 -3.50 -16.60 -21.77
C THR A 11 -2.24 -16.97 -20.98
N VAL A 12 -2.37 -17.70 -19.87
CA VAL A 12 -1.27 -18.04 -18.95
C VAL A 12 -0.27 -19.08 -19.50
N SER A 13 -0.62 -20.32 -19.87
CA SER A 13 -1.49 -20.66 -20.99
C SER A 13 -0.73 -20.55 -22.32
N LYS A 14 -0.41 -19.33 -22.73
CA LYS A 14 0.38 -19.10 -23.95
C LYS A 14 1.53 -18.15 -23.68
N ALA A 15 1.68 -17.70 -22.44
CA ALA A 15 2.72 -16.76 -22.07
C ALA A 15 4.04 -17.44 -21.70
N MET A 16 4.04 -18.46 -20.84
CA MET A 16 5.28 -19.07 -20.34
C MET A 16 5.10 -20.48 -19.75
N ARG A 17 5.79 -21.48 -20.32
CA ARG A 17 5.76 -22.90 -19.84
C ARG A 17 5.94 -23.03 -18.32
N ARG A 18 5.26 -24.00 -17.70
CA ARG A 18 5.32 -24.27 -16.25
C ARG A 18 6.75 -24.37 -15.71
N ASN A 19 7.55 -25.24 -16.33
CA ASN A 19 8.92 -25.50 -15.89
C ASN A 19 9.79 -24.23 -15.99
N ARG A 20 9.53 -23.36 -16.95
CA ARG A 20 10.21 -22.06 -17.06
C ARG A 20 9.81 -21.14 -15.91
N PHE A 21 8.52 -21.05 -15.59
CA PHE A 21 8.05 -20.28 -14.43
C PHE A 21 8.67 -20.79 -13.12
N GLU A 22 8.69 -22.10 -12.89
CA GLU A 22 9.30 -22.71 -11.71
C GLU A 22 10.80 -22.42 -11.62
N LEU A 23 11.51 -22.51 -12.75
CA LEU A 23 12.92 -22.16 -12.85
C LEU A 23 13.17 -20.69 -12.48
N LEU A 24 12.43 -19.76 -13.09
CA LEU A 24 12.54 -18.33 -12.79
C LEU A 24 12.22 -18.04 -11.33
N LYS A 25 11.15 -18.63 -10.79
CA LYS A 25 10.78 -18.52 -9.38
C LYS A 25 11.89 -19.06 -8.45
N LYS A 26 12.56 -20.15 -8.83
CA LYS A 26 13.68 -20.73 -8.09
C LYS A 26 14.88 -19.77 -8.04
N TYR A 27 15.21 -19.11 -9.15
CA TYR A 27 16.39 -18.22 -9.25
C TYR A 27 16.10 -16.72 -9.14
N CYS A 28 14.85 -16.32 -8.86
CA CYS A 28 14.52 -14.93 -8.61
C CYS A 28 15.14 -14.44 -7.28
N HIS A 29 15.79 -13.27 -7.33
CA HIS A 29 16.40 -12.54 -6.24
C HIS A 29 16.08 -11.04 -6.36
N CYS A 30 16.01 -10.32 -5.24
CA CYS A 30 15.75 -8.88 -5.19
C CYS A 30 16.95 -8.07 -4.67
N ALA A 31 18.06 -8.76 -4.37
CA ALA A 31 19.31 -8.20 -3.90
C ALA A 31 20.46 -9.08 -4.42
N ASP A 32 21.66 -8.51 -4.47
CA ASP A 32 22.88 -9.27 -4.63
C ASP A 32 23.15 -10.07 -3.35
N ASN A 33 23.19 -11.41 -3.45
CA ASN A 33 23.38 -12.25 -2.27
C ASN A 33 24.82 -12.26 -1.77
N ASP A 34 25.78 -11.87 -2.61
CA ASP A 34 27.20 -11.84 -2.25
C ASP A 34 27.54 -10.57 -1.44
N ASN A 35 26.68 -9.54 -1.51
CA ASN A 35 26.87 -8.22 -0.91
C ASN A 35 25.67 -7.80 -0.04
N LEU A 36 25.18 -8.69 0.82
CA LEU A 36 24.07 -8.38 1.73
C LEU A 36 24.52 -7.51 2.91
N ILE A 37 23.70 -6.52 3.25
CA ILE A 37 23.92 -5.66 4.42
C ILE A 37 23.91 -6.51 5.69
N VAL A 38 25.03 -6.48 6.42
CA VAL A 38 25.18 -7.18 7.70
C VAL A 38 24.19 -6.60 8.71
N ASN A 39 23.61 -7.45 9.55
CA ASN A 39 22.59 -7.12 10.57
C ASN A 39 21.22 -6.66 10.04
N ASP A 40 21.02 -6.55 8.73
CA ASP A 40 19.69 -6.34 8.16
C ASP A 40 18.95 -7.68 7.98
N ARG A 41 17.95 -7.91 8.85
CA ARG A 41 17.09 -9.11 8.82
C ARG A 41 16.30 -9.26 7.52
N PHE A 42 16.15 -8.18 6.76
CA PHE A 42 15.41 -8.13 5.50
C PHE A 42 16.31 -7.85 4.29
N ALA A 43 17.65 -7.98 4.41
CA ALA A 43 18.63 -7.62 3.38
C ALA A 43 18.31 -8.14 1.96
N LYS A 44 17.69 -9.33 1.85
CA LYS A 44 17.27 -9.92 0.56
C LYS A 44 16.17 -9.14 -0.17
N LEU A 45 15.50 -8.22 0.51
CA LEU A 45 14.36 -7.44 0.05
C LEU A 45 14.55 -5.93 0.21
N THR A 46 15.48 -5.49 1.06
CA THR A 46 15.73 -4.08 1.36
C THR A 46 15.93 -3.21 0.11
N PRO A 47 16.70 -3.62 -0.92
CA PRO A 47 16.80 -2.82 -2.14
C PRO A 47 15.45 -2.59 -2.84
N LEU A 48 14.61 -3.63 -2.92
CA LEU A 48 13.28 -3.54 -3.51
C LEU A 48 12.32 -2.72 -2.62
N LEU A 49 12.36 -2.91 -1.30
CA LEU A 49 11.58 -2.13 -0.34
C LEU A 49 11.88 -0.63 -0.47
N ASN A 50 13.16 -0.26 -0.52
CA ASN A 50 13.59 1.13 -0.66
C ASN A 50 13.13 1.71 -2.00
N LEU A 51 13.31 0.97 -3.09
CA LEU A 51 12.81 1.37 -4.40
C LEU A 51 11.29 1.62 -4.38
N LEU A 52 10.52 0.73 -3.74
CA LEU A 52 9.07 0.87 -3.67
C LEU A 52 8.64 2.05 -2.81
N ASN A 53 9.25 2.26 -1.64
CA ASN A 53 8.99 3.44 -0.81
C ASN A 53 9.24 4.75 -1.59
N GLU A 54 10.33 4.82 -2.36
CA GLU A 54 10.61 5.99 -3.22
C GLU A 54 9.52 6.19 -4.29
N ARG A 55 9.08 5.11 -4.95
CA ARG A 55 8.03 5.20 -5.98
C ARG A 55 6.66 5.53 -5.38
N PHE A 56 6.32 4.91 -4.26
CA PHE A 56 5.05 5.13 -3.57
C PHE A 56 4.93 6.57 -3.10
N LYS A 57 5.99 7.12 -2.48
CA LYS A 57 6.09 8.54 -2.15
C LYS A 57 5.96 9.42 -3.40
N LYS A 58 6.73 9.14 -4.46
CA LYS A 58 6.76 9.97 -5.67
C LYS A 58 5.39 10.13 -6.34
N TYR A 59 4.59 9.07 -6.35
CA TYR A 59 3.28 9.05 -7.01
C TYR A 59 2.11 9.27 -6.05
N ALA A 60 2.37 9.41 -4.75
CA ALA A 60 1.36 9.81 -3.79
C ALA A 60 0.89 11.23 -4.14
N GLN A 61 -0.41 11.41 -4.28
CA GLN A 61 -1.00 12.75 -4.40
C GLN A 61 -1.03 13.47 -3.05
N MET A 62 -0.79 12.74 -1.94
CA MET A 62 -0.65 13.20 -0.57
C MET A 62 -1.86 14.00 -0.09
N CYS A 63 -2.84 13.29 0.49
CA CYS A 63 -3.90 13.92 1.27
C CYS A 63 -3.34 14.53 2.56
N LYS A 64 -4.04 15.55 3.09
CA LYS A 64 -3.70 16.17 4.37
C LYS A 64 -3.81 15.19 5.53
N GLU A 65 -4.83 14.35 5.52
CA GLU A 65 -5.11 13.36 6.56
C GLU A 65 -4.51 12.01 6.19
N LEU A 66 -3.62 11.49 7.03
CA LEU A 66 -2.92 10.22 6.85
C LEU A 66 -3.08 9.36 8.09
N CYS A 67 -3.01 8.04 7.95
CA CYS A 67 -3.07 7.13 9.08
C CYS A 67 -1.82 6.24 9.19
N VAL A 68 -1.44 5.92 10.43
CA VAL A 68 -0.40 4.93 10.74
C VAL A 68 -1.03 3.74 11.46
N ASP A 69 -0.76 2.55 10.93
CA ASP A 69 -1.14 1.28 11.55
C ASP A 69 -0.20 0.16 11.06
N GLU A 70 -0.51 -1.08 11.42
CA GLU A 70 0.15 -2.28 10.93
C GLU A 70 -0.64 -3.06 9.88
N SER A 71 0.09 -3.68 8.96
CA SER A 71 -0.39 -4.74 8.08
C SER A 71 0.25 -6.08 8.44
N MET A 72 -0.51 -7.17 8.29
CA MET A 72 -0.05 -8.53 8.55
C MET A 72 0.05 -9.37 7.27
N ILE A 73 1.22 -9.96 7.05
CA ILE A 73 1.51 -10.77 5.86
C ILE A 73 1.67 -12.24 6.30
N PRO A 74 0.80 -13.16 5.85
CA PRO A 74 0.73 -14.51 6.39
C PRO A 74 2.01 -15.28 6.08
N TYR A 75 2.61 -15.86 7.12
CA TYR A 75 3.80 -16.69 7.00
C TYR A 75 3.87 -17.71 8.13
N TYR A 76 3.98 -18.99 7.74
CA TYR A 76 3.95 -20.13 8.66
C TYR A 76 5.31 -20.80 8.81
N GLY A 77 6.34 -20.36 8.07
CA GLY A 77 7.69 -20.92 8.14
C GLY A 77 8.48 -20.46 9.37
N ARG A 78 9.77 -20.78 9.40
CA ARG A 78 10.70 -20.37 10.46
C ARG A 78 11.45 -19.12 10.01
N HIS A 79 11.31 -18.02 10.75
CA HIS A 79 12.07 -16.79 10.56
C HIS A 79 12.02 -15.95 11.85
N GLY A 80 13.12 -15.32 12.24
CA GLY A 80 13.23 -14.58 13.51
C GLY A 80 12.35 -13.32 13.60
N ALA A 81 11.93 -12.78 12.45
CA ALA A 81 11.00 -11.64 12.38
C ALA A 81 9.51 -12.04 12.30
N LYS A 82 9.18 -13.35 12.32
CA LYS A 82 7.78 -13.81 12.34
C LYS A 82 7.13 -13.38 13.66
N GLN A 83 5.93 -12.84 13.58
CA GLN A 83 5.12 -12.40 14.72
C GLN A 83 3.88 -13.28 14.89
N PHE A 84 3.42 -13.36 16.14
CA PHE A 84 2.10 -13.88 16.48
C PHE A 84 1.27 -12.74 17.10
N ILE A 85 0.15 -12.41 16.49
CA ILE A 85 -0.77 -11.39 17.00
C ILE A 85 -2.14 -12.02 17.24
N ARG A 86 -2.50 -12.14 18.51
CA ARG A 86 -3.83 -12.64 18.91
C ARG A 86 -4.90 -11.62 18.50
N GLY A 87 -5.99 -12.10 17.91
CA GLY A 87 -7.15 -11.27 17.57
C GLY A 87 -7.15 -10.68 16.16
N LYS A 88 -6.03 -10.69 15.43
CA LYS A 88 -6.02 -10.35 13.98
C LYS A 88 -6.48 -11.57 13.15
N PRO A 89 -7.12 -11.36 11.98
CA PRO A 89 -7.46 -12.45 11.05
C PRO A 89 -6.24 -13.28 10.66
N ILE A 90 -5.12 -12.59 10.38
CA ILE A 90 -3.82 -13.22 10.13
C ILE A 90 -3.02 -13.22 11.43
N ARG A 91 -3.03 -14.36 12.13
CA ARG A 91 -2.39 -14.49 13.44
C ARG A 91 -0.89 -14.70 13.37
N TYR A 92 -0.38 -15.37 12.34
CA TYR A 92 1.03 -15.69 12.16
C TYR A 92 1.55 -15.07 10.87
N GLY A 93 2.58 -14.24 10.97
CA GLY A 93 3.07 -13.55 9.79
C GLY A 93 4.19 -12.56 10.04
N TYR A 94 4.57 -11.86 8.98
CA TYR A 94 5.37 -10.65 9.08
C TYR A 94 4.46 -9.47 9.40
N LYS A 95 4.96 -8.58 10.26
CA LYS A 95 4.32 -7.30 10.59
C LYS A 95 5.01 -6.20 9.78
N MET A 96 4.23 -5.39 9.09
CA MET A 96 4.69 -4.17 8.42
C MET A 96 4.02 -2.97 9.09
N TRP A 97 4.79 -1.93 9.40
CA TRP A 97 4.27 -0.62 9.76
C TRP A 97 3.98 0.16 8.48
N CYS A 98 2.81 0.78 8.38
CA CYS A 98 2.33 1.40 7.16
C CYS A 98 1.87 2.84 7.45
N LEU A 99 2.27 3.76 6.59
CA LEU A 99 1.68 5.10 6.47
C LEU A 99 0.81 5.13 5.23
N CYS A 100 -0.49 5.33 5.41
CA CYS A 100 -1.47 5.30 4.33
C CYS A 100 -2.30 6.58 4.26
N GLU A 101 -2.79 6.89 3.08
CA GLU A 101 -3.90 7.83 2.89
C GLU A 101 -5.24 7.15 3.26
N PRO A 102 -6.34 7.90 3.46
CA PRO A 102 -7.59 7.38 4.02
C PRO A 102 -8.25 6.29 3.15
N LEU A 103 -8.05 6.35 1.83
CA LEU A 103 -8.57 5.34 0.90
C LEU A 103 -7.64 4.11 0.72
N GLY A 104 -6.52 4.07 1.44
CA GLY A 104 -5.58 2.94 1.42
C GLY A 104 -4.51 2.99 0.35
N TYR A 105 -4.14 4.18 -0.14
CA TYR A 105 -2.88 4.37 -0.86
C TYR A 105 -1.73 4.31 0.15
N LEU A 106 -0.79 3.39 -0.03
CA LEU A 106 0.37 3.21 0.83
C LEU A 106 1.48 4.20 0.44
N ILE A 107 1.88 5.07 1.37
CA ILE A 107 2.95 6.06 1.13
C ILE A 107 4.32 5.46 1.47
N LYS A 108 4.42 4.87 2.66
CA LYS A 108 5.67 4.29 3.18
C LYS A 108 5.37 3.06 4.02
N MET A 109 6.23 2.06 3.93
CA MET A 109 6.19 0.88 4.78
C MET A 109 7.55 0.53 5.37
N LEU A 110 7.54 0.02 6.60
CA LEU A 110 8.73 -0.43 7.33
C LEU A 110 8.49 -1.81 7.94
N PRO A 111 9.38 -2.79 7.72
CA PRO A 111 9.22 -4.10 8.33
C PRO A 111 9.49 -4.04 9.83
N TYR A 112 8.72 -4.79 10.61
CA TYR A 112 9.04 -5.01 12.01
C TYR A 112 10.26 -5.92 12.13
N THR A 113 11.34 -5.42 12.70
CA THR A 113 12.61 -6.13 12.85
C THR A 113 12.81 -6.76 14.22
N GLY A 114 11.93 -6.52 15.20
CA GLY A 114 12.13 -6.96 16.59
C GLY A 114 12.66 -5.84 17.46
N LYS A 115 13.80 -6.07 18.14
CA LYS A 115 14.51 -5.03 18.87
C LYS A 115 15.17 -4.08 17.86
N ASP A 116 14.83 -2.80 17.95
CA ASP A 116 15.48 -1.73 17.20
C ASP A 116 16.62 -1.16 18.07
N HIS A 117 17.86 -1.38 17.64
CA HIS A 117 19.07 -0.93 18.34
C HIS A 117 19.36 0.56 18.11
N ASP A 118 18.81 1.14 17.04
CA ASP A 118 19.01 2.55 16.68
C ASP A 118 18.00 3.47 17.39
N ARG A 119 17.02 2.87 18.08
CA ARG A 119 16.02 3.61 18.85
C ARG A 119 16.62 4.17 20.14
N PRO A 120 16.53 5.48 20.39
CA PRO A 120 16.94 6.06 21.67
C PRO A 120 16.17 5.45 22.84
N LYS A 121 16.82 5.23 23.99
CA LYS A 121 16.25 4.45 25.11
C LYS A 121 15.02 5.11 25.73
N GLU A 122 15.00 6.44 25.72
CA GLU A 122 13.95 7.31 26.22
C GLU A 122 12.73 7.40 25.29
N VAL A 123 12.86 6.97 24.03
CA VAL A 123 11.79 7.04 23.03
C VAL A 123 11.01 5.72 22.95
N GLY A 124 9.69 5.82 23.12
CA GLY A 124 8.78 4.69 22.94
C GLY A 124 8.83 4.11 21.53
N LEU A 125 8.59 2.80 21.37
CA LEU A 125 8.65 2.15 20.05
C LEU A 125 7.63 2.77 19.08
N GLY A 126 6.40 3.00 19.54
CA GLY A 126 5.34 3.59 18.72
C GLY A 126 5.74 4.97 18.19
N GLU A 127 6.26 5.84 19.06
CA GLU A 127 6.75 7.16 18.68
C GLU A 127 7.87 7.07 17.64
N HIS A 128 8.90 6.25 17.90
CA HIS A 128 10.03 6.09 17.00
C HIS A 128 9.61 5.64 15.59
N ILE A 129 8.67 4.68 15.51
CA ILE A 129 8.15 4.19 14.24
C ILE A 129 7.33 5.25 13.51
N VAL A 130 6.46 5.99 14.20
CA VAL A 130 5.68 7.07 13.58
C VAL A 130 6.63 8.13 13.00
N MET A 131 7.64 8.55 13.78
CA MET A 131 8.64 9.52 13.29
C MET A 131 9.40 9.02 12.06
N LYS A 132 9.81 7.74 12.02
CA LYS A 132 10.43 7.12 10.83
C LYS A 132 9.47 6.96 9.65
N LEU A 133 8.17 6.95 9.86
CA LEU A 133 7.20 6.87 8.78
C LEU A 133 6.92 8.25 8.18
N VAL A 134 6.81 9.28 9.02
CA VAL A 134 6.47 10.65 8.59
C VAL A 134 7.67 11.45 8.09
N ASP A 135 8.91 11.00 8.34
CA ASP A 135 10.15 11.62 7.85
C ASP A 135 10.18 11.84 6.33
N CYS A 136 9.37 11.09 5.58
CA CYS A 136 9.33 11.13 4.14
C CYS A 136 8.40 12.23 3.62
N LEU A 137 7.57 12.81 4.48
CA LEU A 137 6.59 13.82 4.12
C LEU A 137 7.26 15.17 3.82
N PRO A 138 6.71 15.94 2.87
CA PRO A 138 7.14 17.31 2.63
C PRO A 138 7.08 18.16 3.90
N LYS A 139 8.13 18.95 4.13
CA LYS A 139 8.12 19.99 5.17
C LYS A 139 7.16 21.11 4.75
N ASN A 140 6.58 21.82 5.72
CA ASN A 140 5.69 22.98 5.51
C ASN A 140 4.33 22.67 4.88
N TYR A 141 3.85 21.42 4.97
CA TYR A 141 2.48 21.06 4.63
C TYR A 141 1.75 20.60 5.90
N PRO A 142 0.52 21.06 6.16
CA PRO A 142 -0.16 20.86 7.45
C PRO A 142 -0.78 19.45 7.57
N PHE A 143 0.04 18.40 7.44
CA PHE A 143 -0.39 17.01 7.57
C PHE A 143 -1.02 16.74 8.93
N LYS A 144 -1.98 15.81 8.96
CA LYS A 144 -2.60 15.26 10.16
C LYS A 144 -2.41 13.76 10.17
N ILE A 145 -1.86 13.22 11.26
CA ILE A 145 -1.59 11.80 11.45
C ILE A 145 -2.60 11.22 12.43
N TYR A 146 -3.27 10.16 12.00
CA TYR A 146 -4.20 9.37 12.79
C TYR A 146 -3.59 8.02 13.14
N SER A 147 -3.63 7.59 14.40
CA SER A 147 -3.10 6.27 14.76
C SER A 147 -3.80 5.62 15.96
N ASP A 148 -3.64 4.31 16.08
CA ASP A 148 -4.23 3.53 17.16
C ASP A 148 -3.48 3.71 18.50
N ARG A 149 -4.00 3.01 19.52
CA ARG A 149 -3.50 3.09 20.90
C ARG A 149 -2.10 2.51 21.09
N PHE A 150 -1.59 1.70 20.16
CA PHE A 150 -0.22 1.20 20.24
C PHE A 150 0.76 2.38 20.12
N PHE A 151 0.49 3.31 19.21
CA PHE A 151 1.34 4.47 18.94
C PHE A 151 1.09 5.64 19.89
N GLY A 152 -0.15 5.86 20.33
CA GLY A 152 -0.55 7.03 21.11
C GLY A 152 0.28 7.26 22.39
N SER A 153 0.82 8.47 22.49
CA SER A 153 1.48 9.04 23.68
C SER A 153 1.46 10.57 23.63
N ILE A 154 1.58 11.22 24.79
CA ILE A 154 1.72 12.70 24.89
C ILE A 154 3.01 13.16 24.19
N SER A 155 4.12 12.45 24.43
CA SER A 155 5.42 12.72 23.80
C SER A 155 5.34 12.74 22.26
N LEU A 156 4.63 11.77 21.66
CA LEU A 156 4.45 11.72 20.21
C LEU A 156 3.66 12.92 19.68
N ALA A 157 2.57 13.30 20.36
CA ALA A 157 1.77 14.45 19.97
C ALA A 157 2.59 15.76 19.97
N ASN A 158 3.40 15.96 21.01
CA ASN A 158 4.28 17.13 21.13
C ASN A 158 5.37 17.12 20.06
N ARG A 159 6.04 15.98 19.85
CA ARG A 159 7.10 15.85 18.86
C ARG A 159 6.61 16.05 17.43
N LEU A 160 5.39 15.59 17.11
CA LEU A 160 4.78 15.89 15.80
C LEU A 160 4.43 17.37 15.67
N ALA A 161 3.94 18.02 16.73
CA ALA A 161 3.68 19.46 16.73
C ALA A 161 4.95 20.29 16.46
N GLU A 162 6.10 19.90 17.05
CA GLU A 162 7.41 20.52 16.78
C GLU A 162 7.81 20.43 15.29
N HIS A 163 7.29 19.43 14.57
CA HIS A 163 7.51 19.25 13.14
C HIS A 163 6.41 19.90 12.27
N GLY A 164 5.48 20.64 12.88
CA GLY A 164 4.34 21.25 12.20
C GLY A 164 3.28 20.24 11.73
N ILE A 165 3.27 19.04 12.33
CA ILE A 165 2.37 17.94 11.98
C ILE A 165 1.30 17.79 13.04
N GLY A 166 0.04 17.81 12.60
CA GLY A 166 -1.10 17.50 13.43
C GLY A 166 -1.15 16.01 13.77
N TYR A 167 -1.65 15.67 14.95
CA TYR A 167 -1.80 14.33 15.46
C TYR A 167 -3.13 14.16 16.16
N THR A 168 -3.81 13.05 15.91
CA THR A 168 -4.96 12.59 16.67
C THR A 168 -4.91 11.07 16.79
N GLY A 169 -4.83 10.55 18.00
CA GLY A 169 -4.75 9.11 18.20
C GLY A 169 -5.39 8.66 19.49
N THR A 170 -5.87 7.43 19.52
CA THR A 170 -6.28 6.83 20.78
C THR A 170 -5.07 6.63 21.68
N ILE A 171 -5.22 6.78 22.98
CA ILE A 171 -4.14 6.65 23.95
C ILE A 171 -4.54 5.66 25.06
N MET A 172 -3.58 4.89 25.57
CA MET A 172 -3.85 3.99 26.70
C MET A 172 -3.98 4.79 28.01
N LYS A 173 -4.91 4.40 28.90
CA LYS A 173 -5.14 5.09 30.19
C LYS A 173 -3.85 5.24 31.02
N ASN A 174 -3.00 4.22 31.04
CA ASN A 174 -1.74 4.25 31.78
C ASN A 174 -0.67 5.18 31.16
N ARG A 175 -0.92 5.77 29.99
CA ARG A 175 -0.03 6.74 29.32
C ARG A 175 -0.52 8.19 29.43
N LEU A 176 -1.59 8.43 30.19
CA LEU A 176 -2.17 9.77 30.39
C LEU A 176 -1.36 10.67 31.34
N GLN A 177 -0.23 10.20 31.89
CA GLN A 177 0.66 10.98 32.77
C GLN A 177 -0.07 11.71 33.92
N LYS A 178 -1.07 11.07 34.55
CA LYS A 178 -1.91 11.65 35.62
C LYS A 178 -2.74 12.86 35.20
N CYS A 179 -3.10 12.97 33.92
CA CYS A 179 -4.09 13.94 33.45
C CYS A 179 -5.37 13.85 34.32
N PRO A 180 -5.85 14.97 34.89
CA PRO A 180 -6.94 14.98 35.87
C PRO A 180 -8.32 14.87 35.19
N LEU A 181 -8.53 13.83 34.40
CA LEU A 181 -9.83 13.49 33.81
C LEU A 181 -10.74 12.82 34.85
N MET A 182 -12.05 12.91 34.63
CA MET A 182 -13.04 12.11 35.34
C MET A 182 -12.67 10.62 35.29
N ASP A 183 -12.88 9.89 36.40
CA ASP A 183 -12.53 8.46 36.39
C ASP A 183 -13.44 7.66 35.45
N ASP A 184 -12.86 6.66 34.79
CA ASP A 184 -13.60 5.77 33.87
C ASP A 184 -14.86 5.17 34.52
N LYS A 185 -14.84 4.88 35.84
CA LYS A 185 -16.00 4.34 36.55
C LYS A 185 -17.11 5.37 36.73
N GLU A 186 -16.77 6.64 36.86
CA GLU A 186 -17.75 7.72 37.00
C GLU A 186 -18.37 8.02 35.64
N ILE A 187 -17.54 8.24 34.62
CA ILE A 187 -18.03 8.53 33.27
C ILE A 187 -18.82 7.36 32.66
N SER A 188 -18.46 6.10 32.97
CA SER A 188 -19.23 4.93 32.50
C SER A 188 -20.64 4.79 33.09
N LYS A 189 -20.94 5.49 34.20
CA LYS A 189 -22.28 5.56 34.79
C LYS A 189 -23.13 6.64 34.14
N LEU A 190 -22.51 7.59 33.43
CA LEU A 190 -23.21 8.65 32.72
C LEU A 190 -23.79 8.12 31.41
N GLU A 191 -24.64 8.93 30.78
CA GLU A 191 -25.21 8.58 29.48
C GLU A 191 -24.11 8.39 28.43
N ARG A 192 -24.37 7.47 27.50
CA ARG A 192 -23.45 7.20 26.39
C ARG A 192 -23.37 8.43 25.50
N GLY A 193 -22.15 8.82 25.11
CA GLY A 193 -21.87 10.05 24.38
C GLY A 193 -21.28 11.15 25.25
N VAL A 194 -21.44 11.09 26.57
CA VAL A 194 -20.81 12.05 27.50
C VAL A 194 -19.29 11.96 27.39
N PHE A 195 -18.62 13.10 27.48
CA PHE A 195 -17.17 13.20 27.44
C PHE A 195 -16.64 14.18 28.48
N ASP A 196 -15.40 13.94 28.92
CA ASP A 196 -14.60 14.87 29.69
C ASP A 196 -13.27 15.13 28.95
N PHE A 197 -12.70 16.34 29.08
CA PHE A 197 -11.46 16.68 28.39
C PHE A 197 -10.58 17.66 29.17
N ARG A 198 -9.28 17.59 28.94
CA ARG A 198 -8.30 18.57 29.44
C ARG A 198 -7.46 19.06 28.28
N THR A 199 -7.14 20.34 28.28
CA THR A 199 -6.20 20.96 27.36
C THR A 199 -4.97 21.42 28.13
N ASP A 200 -3.80 21.24 27.54
CA ASP A 200 -2.56 21.81 28.02
C ASP A 200 -2.15 22.94 27.06
N ALA A 201 -2.18 24.17 27.58
CA ALA A 201 -1.83 25.36 26.80
C ALA A 201 -0.36 25.36 26.36
N SER A 202 0.53 24.70 27.10
CA SER A 202 1.97 24.69 26.79
C SER A 202 2.30 23.82 25.58
N SER A 203 1.64 22.66 25.45
CA SER A 203 1.80 21.73 24.33
C SER A 203 0.75 21.88 23.24
N ASN A 204 -0.28 22.72 23.47
CA ASN A 204 -1.49 22.80 22.66
C ASN A 204 -2.14 21.43 22.38
N CYS A 205 -1.99 20.51 23.32
CA CYS A 205 -2.56 19.17 23.25
C CYS A 205 -3.83 19.07 24.09
N MET A 206 -4.78 18.30 23.59
CA MET A 206 -6.04 17.97 24.25
C MET A 206 -6.13 16.47 24.46
N ILE A 207 -6.56 16.06 25.65
CA ILE A 207 -6.90 14.68 25.97
C ILE A 207 -8.39 14.61 26.28
N VAL A 208 -9.06 13.61 25.73
CA VAL A 208 -10.49 13.38 25.82
C VAL A 208 -10.76 11.98 26.33
N ALA A 209 -11.68 11.85 27.28
CA ALA A 209 -12.35 10.60 27.63
C ALA A 209 -13.79 10.65 27.12
N TRP A 210 -14.18 9.72 26.25
CA TRP A 210 -15.53 9.66 25.65
C TRP A 210 -16.22 8.34 25.98
N ASN A 211 -17.46 8.42 26.48
CA ASN A 211 -18.25 7.26 26.88
C ASN A 211 -18.95 6.60 25.68
N ASP A 212 -18.39 5.50 25.19
CA ASP A 212 -19.03 4.64 24.18
C ASP A 212 -19.42 3.28 24.80
N ASN A 213 -19.35 2.16 24.06
CA ASN A 213 -19.49 0.82 24.68
C ASN A 213 -18.37 0.55 25.70
N ARG A 214 -17.24 1.25 25.56
CA ARG A 214 -16.15 1.37 26.52
C ARG A 214 -15.64 2.80 26.47
N ILE A 215 -14.99 3.24 27.53
CA ILE A 215 -14.37 4.57 27.55
C ILE A 215 -13.22 4.62 26.54
N VAL A 216 -13.30 5.57 25.63
CA VAL A 216 -12.26 5.85 24.64
C VAL A 216 -11.47 7.04 25.12
N HIS A 217 -10.16 6.84 25.30
CA HIS A 217 -9.21 7.91 25.55
C HIS A 217 -8.54 8.31 24.24
N LEU A 218 -8.58 9.60 23.91
CA LEU A 218 -8.01 10.18 22.69
C LEU A 218 -7.08 11.35 23.07
N ILE A 219 -5.97 11.49 22.36
CA ILE A 219 -5.12 12.68 22.40
C ILE A 219 -5.11 13.34 21.03
N SER A 220 -5.13 14.67 20.99
CA SER A 220 -5.12 15.45 19.75
C SER A 220 -4.39 16.78 19.95
N ASN A 221 -3.62 17.22 18.96
CA ASN A 221 -3.04 18.58 18.90
C ASN A 221 -3.59 19.41 17.73
N CYS A 222 -4.57 18.88 16.97
CA CYS A 222 -5.00 19.46 15.69
C CYS A 222 -6.51 19.39 15.42
N ASP A 223 -7.25 18.60 16.20
CA ASP A 223 -8.70 18.45 16.15
C ASP A 223 -9.28 18.66 17.57
N GLY A 224 -10.18 19.63 17.75
CA GLY A 224 -10.81 19.98 19.02
C GLY A 224 -12.12 19.22 19.32
N MET A 225 -12.88 19.66 20.33
CA MET A 225 -14.18 19.07 20.68
C MET A 225 -15.31 19.58 19.79
N GLU A 226 -15.22 20.84 19.38
CA GLU A 226 -16.26 21.53 18.62
C GLU A 226 -16.02 21.47 17.10
N PRO A 227 -17.09 21.48 16.27
CA PRO A 227 -18.48 21.36 16.70
C PRO A 227 -18.81 19.95 17.19
N VAL A 228 -19.52 19.84 18.31
CA VAL A 228 -20.04 18.55 18.78
C VAL A 228 -21.11 18.05 17.83
N GLY A 229 -20.86 16.90 17.23
CA GLY A 229 -21.77 16.24 16.30
C GLY A 229 -22.57 15.12 16.95
N SER A 230 -23.20 14.31 16.10
CA SER A 230 -23.88 13.08 16.52
C SER A 230 -23.41 11.88 15.70
N ALA A 231 -23.38 10.71 16.33
CA ALA A 231 -23.00 9.47 15.68
C ALA A 231 -24.03 8.37 15.95
N SER A 232 -24.42 7.64 14.90
CA SER A 232 -25.22 6.43 15.04
C SER A 232 -24.32 5.27 15.48
N ARG A 233 -24.55 4.73 16.67
CA ARG A 233 -23.73 3.67 17.27
C ARG A 233 -24.60 2.50 17.72
N TRP A 234 -24.10 1.28 17.51
CA TRP A 234 -24.73 0.09 18.07
C TRP A 234 -24.57 0.08 19.60
N ALA A 235 -25.67 0.07 20.35
CA ALA A 235 -25.71 -0.13 21.79
C ALA A 235 -25.83 -1.61 22.10
N ALA A 236 -24.79 -2.18 22.73
CA ALA A 236 -24.79 -3.59 23.11
C ALA A 236 -25.86 -3.92 24.17
N SER A 237 -26.11 -2.99 25.09
CA SER A 237 -27.14 -3.08 26.14
C SER A 237 -28.55 -3.16 25.55
N GLU A 238 -28.83 -2.35 24.54
CA GLU A 238 -30.18 -2.20 23.97
C GLU A 238 -30.38 -2.99 22.68
N LYS A 239 -29.32 -3.61 22.13
CA LYS A 239 -29.30 -4.35 20.85
C LYS A 239 -29.94 -3.56 19.70
N ARG A 240 -29.72 -2.25 19.66
CA ARG A 240 -30.19 -1.35 18.60
C ARG A 240 -29.18 -0.24 18.32
N LYS A 241 -29.38 0.49 17.23
CA LYS A 241 -28.63 1.72 16.96
C LYS A 241 -29.23 2.87 17.76
N VAL A 242 -28.36 3.62 18.44
CA VAL A 242 -28.70 4.84 19.17
C VAL A 242 -27.87 5.99 18.60
N THR A 243 -28.41 7.20 18.69
CA THR A 243 -27.69 8.42 18.33
C THR A 243 -27.10 9.01 19.59
N ILE A 244 -25.78 9.19 19.62
CA ILE A 244 -25.06 9.75 20.77
C ILE A 244 -24.26 10.98 20.35
N GLN A 245 -23.97 11.86 21.30
CA GLN A 245 -23.07 12.98 21.07
C GLN A 245 -21.66 12.47 20.73
N GLN A 246 -21.01 13.12 19.77
CA GLN A 246 -19.67 12.78 19.31
C GLN A 246 -18.83 14.06 19.18
N PRO A 247 -17.74 14.20 19.97
CA PRO A 247 -16.77 15.27 19.80
C PRO A 247 -16.14 15.28 18.39
N HIS A 248 -15.81 16.47 17.89
CA HIS A 248 -15.22 16.63 16.56
C HIS A 248 -13.94 15.80 16.37
N CYS A 249 -13.03 15.78 17.35
CA CYS A 249 -11.81 14.97 17.30
C CYS A 249 -12.08 13.46 17.15
N ILE A 250 -13.14 12.94 17.79
CA ILE A 250 -13.56 11.55 17.66
C ILE A 250 -14.16 11.30 16.26
N ALA A 251 -14.92 12.26 15.72
CA ALA A 251 -15.46 12.17 14.36
C ALA A 251 -14.34 12.12 13.32
N GLN A 252 -13.35 13.01 13.43
CA GLN A 252 -12.17 13.07 12.55
C GLN A 252 -11.34 11.80 12.66
N TYR A 253 -11.08 11.32 13.88
CA TYR A 253 -10.41 10.05 14.10
C TYR A 253 -11.10 8.88 13.37
N ASN A 254 -12.42 8.71 13.58
CA ASN A 254 -13.16 7.61 12.93
C ASN A 254 -13.21 7.74 11.40
N LYS A 255 -13.13 8.96 10.86
CA LYS A 255 -13.17 9.22 9.42
C LYS A 255 -11.86 8.89 8.71
N PHE A 256 -10.73 9.21 9.35
CA PHE A 256 -9.41 9.15 8.71
C PHE A 256 -8.53 7.99 9.20
N MET A 257 -8.86 7.39 10.34
CA MET A 257 -8.33 6.09 10.71
C MET A 257 -8.87 5.01 9.76
N GLY A 258 -8.11 3.92 9.57
CA GLY A 258 -8.54 2.76 8.78
C GLY A 258 -8.06 2.74 7.32
N GLY A 259 -7.23 3.69 6.89
CA GLY A 259 -6.60 3.65 5.56
C GLY A 259 -5.72 2.41 5.37
N VAL A 260 -4.99 1.97 6.40
CA VAL A 260 -4.21 0.72 6.37
C VAL A 260 -5.14 -0.50 6.27
N ASP A 261 -6.21 -0.56 7.06
CA ASP A 261 -7.21 -1.63 6.97
C ASP A 261 -7.86 -1.68 5.58
N ARG A 262 -8.14 -0.53 4.98
CA ARG A 262 -8.66 -0.42 3.61
C ARG A 262 -7.67 -0.96 2.58
N MET A 263 -6.38 -0.68 2.74
CA MET A 263 -5.34 -1.28 1.89
C MET A 263 -5.33 -2.80 2.04
N ASP A 264 -5.38 -3.31 3.27
CA ASP A 264 -5.37 -4.75 3.57
C ASP A 264 -6.61 -5.46 3.00
N GLU A 265 -7.80 -4.84 3.11
CA GLU A 265 -9.06 -5.31 2.51
C GLU A 265 -8.92 -5.42 0.99
N ASN A 266 -8.55 -4.33 0.31
CA ASN A 266 -8.37 -4.32 -1.15
C ASN A 266 -7.36 -5.39 -1.60
N ILE A 267 -6.23 -5.52 -0.90
CA ILE A 267 -5.22 -6.55 -1.21
C ILE A 267 -5.79 -7.96 -0.99
N SER A 268 -6.58 -8.16 0.07
CA SER A 268 -7.16 -9.46 0.41
C SER A 268 -8.11 -9.97 -0.67
N ASP A 269 -8.95 -9.10 -1.23
CA ASP A 269 -9.96 -9.46 -2.24
C ASP A 269 -9.36 -10.10 -3.50
N CYS A 270 -8.15 -9.71 -3.87
CA CYS A 270 -7.47 -10.17 -5.08
C CYS A 270 -6.03 -10.66 -4.80
N ARG A 271 -5.77 -11.22 -3.62
CA ARG A 271 -4.42 -11.60 -3.16
C ARG A 271 -3.77 -12.64 -4.06
N ILE A 272 -2.47 -12.46 -4.36
CA ILE A 272 -1.71 -13.48 -5.08
C ILE A 272 -1.43 -14.67 -4.14
N SER A 273 -1.84 -15.87 -4.55
CA SER A 273 -1.78 -17.09 -3.73
C SER A 273 -0.58 -18.01 -4.01
N ILE A 274 0.39 -17.57 -4.81
CA ILE A 274 1.54 -18.40 -5.23
C ILE A 274 2.50 -18.64 -4.05
N ARG A 275 2.64 -19.90 -3.62
CA ARG A 275 3.47 -20.30 -2.48
C ARG A 275 4.93 -20.58 -2.85
N SER A 276 5.85 -20.40 -1.91
CA SER A 276 7.27 -20.74 -2.05
C SER A 276 7.89 -21.12 -0.72
N LYS A 277 8.98 -21.90 -0.75
CA LYS A 277 9.76 -22.28 0.44
C LYS A 277 10.71 -21.16 0.91
N LYS A 278 10.99 -20.16 0.06
CA LYS A 278 11.84 -19.01 0.42
C LYS A 278 11.11 -18.14 1.45
N TRP A 279 11.74 -17.88 2.60
CA TRP A 279 11.13 -17.11 3.70
C TRP A 279 10.64 -15.73 3.28
N TRP A 280 11.35 -15.09 2.35
CA TRP A 280 11.07 -13.73 1.88
C TRP A 280 9.99 -13.67 0.79
N TRP A 281 9.56 -14.80 0.24
CA TRP A 281 8.62 -14.84 -0.87
C TRP A 281 7.25 -14.21 -0.56
N PRO A 282 6.62 -14.45 0.61
CA PRO A 282 5.36 -13.79 0.95
C PRO A 282 5.46 -12.27 0.98
N LEU A 283 6.59 -11.73 1.44
CA LEU A 283 6.86 -10.28 1.44
C LEU A 283 7.01 -9.74 0.02
N PHE A 284 7.76 -10.45 -0.83
CA PHE A 284 7.88 -10.10 -2.26
C PHE A 284 6.52 -10.07 -2.96
N ILE A 285 5.66 -11.05 -2.68
CA ILE A 285 4.30 -11.07 -3.21
C ILE A 285 3.47 -9.90 -2.68
N PHE A 286 3.55 -9.63 -1.37
CA PHE A 286 2.89 -8.47 -0.78
C PHE A 286 3.35 -7.15 -1.41
N PHE A 287 4.64 -7.00 -1.72
CA PHE A 287 5.18 -5.82 -2.41
C PHE A 287 4.58 -5.63 -3.80
N ILE A 288 4.33 -6.71 -4.54
CA ILE A 288 3.61 -6.66 -5.83
C ILE A 288 2.15 -6.26 -5.59
N ASP A 289 1.47 -6.90 -4.63
CA ASP A 289 0.07 -6.61 -4.32
C ASP A 289 -0.13 -5.14 -3.90
N ALA A 290 0.74 -4.61 -3.03
CA ALA A 290 0.77 -3.20 -2.63
C ALA A 290 1.04 -2.26 -3.81
N SER A 291 1.95 -2.66 -4.72
CA SER A 291 2.23 -1.88 -5.93
C SER A 291 1.02 -1.82 -6.88
N THR A 292 0.33 -2.95 -7.09
CA THR A 292 -0.89 -2.99 -7.91
C THR A 292 -2.03 -2.22 -7.28
N GLN A 293 -2.13 -2.26 -5.94
CA GLN A 293 -3.11 -1.46 -5.20
C GLN A 293 -2.84 0.04 -5.37
N ASN A 294 -1.62 0.50 -5.11
CA ASN A 294 -1.28 1.92 -5.27
C ASN A 294 -1.51 2.41 -6.71
N ALA A 295 -1.15 1.59 -7.70
CA ALA A 295 -1.43 1.91 -9.11
C ALA A 295 -2.94 2.02 -9.38
N TRP A 296 -3.77 1.16 -8.78
CA TRP A 296 -5.22 1.22 -8.91
C TRP A 296 -5.81 2.47 -8.24
N GLN A 297 -5.36 2.82 -7.04
CA GLN A 297 -5.75 4.06 -6.35
C GLN A 297 -5.43 5.28 -7.20
N TYR A 298 -4.22 5.32 -7.78
CA TYR A 298 -3.83 6.37 -8.72
C TYR A 298 -4.73 6.38 -9.95
N HIS A 299 -5.02 5.23 -10.56
CA HIS A 299 -5.92 5.12 -11.71
C HIS A 299 -7.32 5.65 -11.37
N ARG A 300 -7.90 5.25 -10.23
CA ARG A 300 -9.24 5.66 -9.80
C ARG A 300 -9.40 7.16 -9.61
N ARG A 301 -8.37 7.83 -9.09
CA ARG A 301 -8.41 9.28 -8.89
C ARG A 301 -8.34 10.07 -10.18
N ASN A 302 -7.61 9.55 -11.16
CA ASN A 302 -7.32 10.27 -12.40
C ASN A 302 -8.21 9.84 -13.58
N ASN A 303 -9.13 8.89 -13.39
CA ASN A 303 -9.97 8.35 -14.46
C ASN A 303 -11.44 8.26 -14.00
N PRO A 304 -12.35 9.08 -14.55
CA PRO A 304 -13.78 9.04 -14.22
C PRO A 304 -14.43 7.67 -14.49
N ASN A 305 -14.00 7.00 -15.56
CA ASN A 305 -14.44 5.65 -15.93
C ASN A 305 -13.47 4.59 -15.40
N SER A 306 -13.05 4.73 -14.15
CA SER A 306 -12.05 3.85 -13.56
C SER A 306 -12.56 2.41 -13.40
N LEU A 307 -11.65 1.47 -13.59
CA LEU A 307 -11.92 0.05 -13.37
C LEU A 307 -11.98 -0.26 -11.86
N ASP A 308 -12.81 -1.23 -11.47
CA ASP A 308 -12.65 -1.86 -10.16
C ASP A 308 -11.30 -2.58 -10.03
N TYR A 309 -10.93 -2.97 -8.80
CA TYR A 309 -9.59 -3.49 -8.54
C TYR A 309 -9.30 -4.79 -9.28
N LEU A 310 -10.28 -5.69 -9.36
CA LEU A 310 -10.15 -6.97 -10.04
C LEU A 310 -9.93 -6.77 -11.55
N HIS A 311 -10.74 -5.95 -12.20
CA HIS A 311 -10.63 -5.65 -13.63
C HIS A 311 -9.34 -4.90 -13.95
N PHE A 312 -8.94 -3.96 -13.10
CA PHE A 312 -7.66 -3.27 -13.23
C PHE A 312 -6.48 -4.24 -13.17
N LYS A 313 -6.45 -5.12 -12.15
CA LYS A 313 -5.41 -6.14 -12.00
C LYS A 313 -5.41 -7.14 -13.17
N ARG A 314 -6.60 -7.55 -13.64
CA ARG A 314 -6.74 -8.39 -14.85
C ARG A 314 -6.15 -7.70 -16.08
N LYS A 315 -6.41 -6.41 -16.28
CA LYS A 315 -5.84 -5.65 -17.40
C LYS A 315 -4.31 -5.59 -17.35
N ILE A 316 -3.72 -5.39 -16.16
CA ILE A 316 -2.27 -5.47 -15.95
C ILE A 316 -1.76 -6.86 -16.36
N VAL A 317 -2.35 -7.92 -15.81
CA VAL A 317 -1.92 -9.30 -16.08
C VAL A 317 -2.01 -9.63 -17.57
N GLN A 318 -3.13 -9.32 -18.23
CA GLN A 318 -3.30 -9.54 -19.67
C GLN A 318 -2.27 -8.76 -20.50
N THR A 319 -1.97 -7.52 -20.11
CA THR A 319 -0.97 -6.68 -20.77
C THR A 319 0.41 -7.35 -20.73
N TYR A 320 0.87 -7.74 -19.54
CA TYR A 320 2.20 -8.35 -19.38
C TYR A 320 2.28 -9.74 -20.01
N LEU A 321 1.25 -10.57 -19.84
CA LEU A 321 1.23 -11.92 -20.42
C LEU A 321 1.23 -11.87 -21.95
N ARG A 322 0.48 -10.95 -22.59
CA ARG A 322 0.46 -10.81 -24.05
C ARG A 322 1.77 -10.24 -24.59
N LYS A 323 2.31 -9.20 -23.95
CA LYS A 323 3.55 -8.55 -24.40
C LYS A 323 4.76 -9.47 -24.33
N TYR A 324 4.90 -10.20 -23.23
CA TYR A 324 6.08 -11.01 -22.95
C TYR A 324 5.84 -12.51 -23.18
N ALA A 325 4.76 -12.86 -23.91
CA ALA A 325 4.49 -14.23 -24.28
C ALA A 325 5.67 -14.80 -25.10
N ASN A 326 6.32 -15.81 -24.55
CA ASN A 326 7.47 -16.48 -25.13
C ASN A 326 7.20 -17.98 -25.17
N LEU A 327 6.48 -18.42 -26.20
CA LEU A 327 6.48 -19.82 -26.62
C LEU A 327 7.51 -19.99 -27.75
N PRO A 328 8.15 -21.17 -27.85
CA PRO A 328 8.97 -21.47 -29.02
C PRO A 328 8.15 -21.27 -30.29
N ALA A 329 8.78 -20.69 -31.31
CA ALA A 329 8.17 -20.67 -32.64
C ALA A 329 7.88 -22.12 -33.03
N GLY A 330 6.61 -22.51 -33.06
CA GLY A 330 6.23 -23.67 -33.87
C GLY A 330 6.74 -23.39 -35.27
N GLY A 331 7.48 -24.35 -35.86
CA GLY A 331 8.00 -24.23 -37.22
C GLY A 331 6.84 -23.96 -38.17
N GLY A 332 6.66 -22.71 -38.55
CA GLY A 332 5.44 -22.26 -39.23
C GLY A 332 5.55 -20.84 -39.75
N ARG A 333 4.85 -20.60 -40.86
CA ARG A 333 4.89 -19.39 -41.69
C ARG A 333 4.74 -18.10 -40.87
N PRO A 334 5.50 -17.02 -41.18
CA PRO A 334 5.39 -15.75 -40.47
C PRO A 334 3.96 -15.17 -40.58
N LYS A 335 3.41 -14.78 -39.43
CA LYS A 335 2.07 -14.21 -39.26
C LYS A 335 1.93 -12.84 -39.96
N THR A 336 0.72 -12.55 -40.45
CA THR A 336 0.35 -11.30 -41.15
C THR A 336 0.43 -10.06 -40.26
N SER A 337 0.65 -8.88 -40.88
CA SER A 337 0.91 -7.61 -40.18
C SER A 337 -0.22 -7.10 -39.26
N LYS A 338 -1.49 -7.44 -39.51
CA LYS A 338 -2.62 -7.10 -38.61
C LYS A 338 -2.53 -7.81 -37.25
N GLU A 339 -2.06 -9.06 -37.22
CA GLU A 339 -1.85 -9.79 -35.95
C GLU A 339 -0.67 -9.22 -35.14
N ILE A 340 0.34 -8.65 -35.82
CA ILE A 340 1.51 -8.04 -35.15
C ILE A 340 1.11 -6.75 -34.42
N LEU A 341 0.24 -5.93 -35.02
CA LEU A 341 -0.35 -4.75 -34.39
C LEU A 341 -1.17 -5.12 -33.13
N SER A 342 -1.81 -6.30 -33.11
CA SER A 342 -2.57 -6.78 -31.94
C SER A 342 -1.70 -7.28 -30.77
N ARG A 343 -0.39 -7.46 -30.98
CA ARG A 343 0.53 -8.02 -29.96
C ARG A 343 1.05 -7.00 -28.97
N THR A 344 1.19 -5.73 -29.36
CA THR A 344 1.62 -4.68 -28.42
C THR A 344 0.37 -4.16 -27.72
N PRO A 345 0.18 -4.43 -26.41
CA PRO A 345 -0.96 -3.87 -25.70
C PRO A 345 -0.91 -2.34 -25.72
N GLU A 346 -2.06 -1.69 -25.82
CA GLU A 346 -2.17 -0.22 -25.83
C GLU A 346 -1.46 0.42 -24.64
N GLY A 347 -1.64 -0.14 -23.43
CA GLY A 347 -0.98 0.36 -22.21
C GLY A 347 0.55 0.24 -22.22
N VAL A 348 1.14 -0.47 -23.18
CA VAL A 348 2.60 -0.47 -23.42
C VAL A 348 2.95 0.45 -24.58
N ARG A 349 2.10 0.45 -25.61
CA ARG A 349 2.27 1.26 -26.81
C ARG A 349 2.26 2.76 -26.50
N PHE A 350 1.40 3.17 -25.57
CA PHE A 350 1.14 4.56 -25.22
C PHE A 350 1.73 4.98 -23.87
N ASP A 351 2.64 4.19 -23.29
CA ASP A 351 3.22 4.53 -21.98
C ASP A 351 4.35 5.56 -22.04
N GLU A 352 4.68 6.04 -23.24
CA GLU A 352 5.69 7.08 -23.54
C GLU A 352 7.10 6.80 -22.98
N LYS A 353 7.37 5.58 -22.52
CA LYS A 353 8.63 5.21 -21.87
C LYS A 353 9.42 4.24 -22.71
N ASP A 354 10.73 4.42 -22.79
CA ASP A 354 11.68 3.46 -23.38
C ASP A 354 11.34 2.99 -24.81
N HIS A 355 10.64 3.83 -25.59
CA HIS A 355 10.40 3.58 -27.01
C HIS A 355 11.55 4.19 -27.81
N TRP A 356 12.44 3.34 -28.32
CA TRP A 356 13.59 3.76 -29.13
C TRP A 356 13.52 3.13 -30.51
N LEU A 357 13.75 3.93 -31.56
CA LEU A 357 13.81 3.44 -32.93
C LEU A 357 15.23 2.96 -33.24
N THR A 358 15.40 1.64 -33.36
CA THR A 358 16.71 1.00 -33.56
C THR A 358 16.77 0.27 -34.90
N ALA A 359 17.98 -0.05 -35.36
CA ALA A 359 18.19 -0.85 -36.56
C ALA A 359 17.72 -2.30 -36.32
N ALA A 360 16.97 -2.85 -37.27
CA ALA A 360 16.49 -4.22 -37.28
C ALA A 360 17.51 -5.12 -38.00
N ALA A 361 17.73 -6.33 -37.47
CA ALA A 361 18.61 -7.31 -38.10
C ALA A 361 18.16 -7.75 -39.51
N LYS A 362 16.86 -7.61 -39.84
CA LYS A 362 16.29 -7.94 -41.16
C LYS A 362 15.26 -6.90 -41.57
N GLN A 363 15.28 -6.54 -42.86
CA GLN A 363 14.25 -5.70 -43.48
C GLN A 363 12.86 -6.33 -43.30
N GLY A 364 11.84 -5.49 -43.10
CA GLY A 364 10.45 -5.92 -43.14
C GLY A 364 9.52 -4.73 -43.34
N ARG A 365 8.20 -4.92 -43.21
CA ARG A 365 7.23 -3.85 -43.48
C ARG A 365 6.92 -3.02 -42.23
N CYS A 366 6.82 -1.71 -42.42
CA CYS A 366 6.35 -0.77 -41.41
C CYS A 366 4.90 -1.09 -40.99
N ALA A 367 4.60 -1.07 -39.70
CA ALA A 367 3.27 -1.39 -39.20
C ALA A 367 2.19 -0.39 -39.62
N ILE A 368 2.56 0.87 -39.86
CA ILE A 368 1.64 1.92 -40.32
C ILE A 368 1.54 1.93 -41.84
N CYS A 369 2.57 2.43 -42.54
CA CYS A 369 2.49 2.69 -43.98
C CYS A 369 2.71 1.44 -44.86
N LYS A 370 3.00 0.28 -44.25
CA LYS A 370 3.26 -1.02 -44.92
C LYS A 370 4.42 -1.04 -45.91
N LYS A 371 5.21 0.03 -46.06
CA LYS A 371 6.44 0.07 -46.86
C LYS A 371 7.62 -0.60 -46.14
N ASN A 372 8.65 -1.00 -46.90
CA ASN A 372 9.84 -1.63 -46.34
C ASN A 372 10.62 -0.66 -45.42
N THR A 373 11.09 -1.18 -44.28
CA THR A 373 11.91 -0.48 -43.29
C THR A 373 12.92 -1.46 -42.69
N THR A 374 14.08 -0.92 -42.35
CA THR A 374 15.13 -1.60 -41.58
C THR A 374 15.16 -1.10 -40.14
N LYS A 375 14.16 -0.34 -39.68
CA LYS A 375 14.06 0.18 -38.31
C LYS A 375 12.88 -0.45 -37.55
N LEU A 376 13.02 -0.62 -36.24
CA LEU A 376 11.97 -1.09 -35.34
C LEU A 376 11.99 -0.37 -34.00
N CYS A 377 10.83 -0.27 -33.34
CA CYS A 377 10.75 0.15 -31.95
C CYS A 377 11.29 -0.96 -31.05
N GLU A 378 12.32 -0.68 -30.25
CA GLU A 378 12.98 -1.66 -29.39
C GLU A 378 12.04 -2.26 -28.35
N LYS A 379 11.14 -1.46 -27.79
CA LYS A 379 10.19 -1.90 -26.76
C LYS A 379 8.99 -2.65 -27.32
N CYS A 380 8.41 -2.14 -28.41
CA CYS A 380 7.24 -2.76 -29.05
C CYS A 380 7.63 -3.95 -29.94
N LYS A 381 8.89 -4.05 -30.37
CA LYS A 381 9.40 -4.98 -31.39
C LYS A 381 8.61 -4.90 -32.71
N VAL A 382 8.08 -3.72 -33.01
CA VAL A 382 7.31 -3.42 -34.23
C VAL A 382 8.15 -2.57 -35.17
N ARG A 383 8.16 -2.94 -36.45
CA ARG A 383 8.87 -2.22 -37.51
C ARG A 383 8.18 -0.91 -37.84
N LEU A 384 8.92 0.19 -37.82
CA LEU A 384 8.39 1.54 -38.03
C LEU A 384 9.40 2.38 -38.83
N HIS A 385 8.90 3.30 -39.65
CA HIS A 385 9.72 4.41 -40.16
C HIS A 385 9.81 5.51 -39.12
N LEU A 386 10.81 6.40 -39.26
CA LEU A 386 10.97 7.57 -38.39
C LEU A 386 9.67 8.40 -38.34
N ASN A 387 9.08 8.69 -39.49
CA ASN A 387 7.86 9.50 -39.60
C ASN A 387 6.61 8.78 -39.09
N CYS A 388 6.63 7.44 -39.05
CA CYS A 388 5.54 6.63 -38.49
C CYS A 388 5.73 6.34 -37.00
N PHE A 389 6.90 6.66 -36.43
CA PHE A 389 7.21 6.29 -35.06
C PHE A 389 6.34 7.04 -34.06
N LYS A 390 6.24 8.36 -34.20
CA LYS A 390 5.44 9.20 -33.30
C LYS A 390 3.96 8.81 -33.34
N SER A 391 3.35 8.78 -34.53
CA SER A 391 1.93 8.46 -34.69
C SER A 391 1.56 7.07 -34.17
N TYR A 392 2.48 6.10 -34.28
CA TYR A 392 2.27 4.77 -33.69
C TYR A 392 2.15 4.80 -32.17
N HIS A 393 2.85 5.69 -31.46
CA HIS A 393 2.88 5.70 -29.99
C HIS A 393 2.02 6.82 -29.37
N THR A 394 1.32 7.63 -30.18
CA THR A 394 0.54 8.78 -29.65
C THR A 394 -0.88 8.92 -30.17
N THR A 395 -1.23 8.41 -31.36
CA THR A 395 -2.51 8.77 -32.01
C THR A 395 -3.27 7.61 -32.66
N LEU A 396 -2.56 6.62 -33.20
CA LEU A 396 -3.13 5.38 -33.74
C LEU A 396 -3.03 4.27 -32.72
#